data_AF-A0AAV2IE53-F1
#
_entry.id   AF-A0AAV2IE53-F1
#
_cell.length_a   1.000
_cell.length_b   1.000
_cell.length_c   1.000
_cell.angle_alpha   90.00
_cell.angle_beta   90.00
_cell.angle_gamma   90.00
#
_symmetry.space_group_name_H-M   'P 1'
#
loop_
_entity.id
_entity.type
_entity.pdbx_description
1 polymer ?
#
loop_
_entity_poly.entity_id
_entity_poly.type
_entity_poly.pdbx_seq_one_letter_code
_entity_poly.pdbx_strand_id
1 'polypeptide(L)'
;EDHSLIHLRYTQNATDPIKILAFLKHARTYNPEMNARIVYMCRNGATFSGLACVSTLLLDRVDNDQRLTVPLVVGAIKTIRTQVIPTVVIIILT
;
A
#
# COMPACT_ATOMS: atom_id res chain seq x y z
N GLU A 1 -1.14 -29.13 6.06
CA GLU A 1 -1.32 -28.02 7.03
C GLU A 1 -2.40 -27.11 6.49
N ASP A 2 -3.42 -26.81 7.29
CA ASP A 2 -4.44 -25.83 6.89
C ASP A 2 -3.93 -24.44 7.21
N HIS A 3 -3.94 -23.54 6.23
CA HIS A 3 -3.59 -22.14 6.41
C HIS A 3 -4.85 -21.29 6.30
N SER A 4 -5.19 -20.57 7.37
CA SER A 4 -6.32 -19.64 7.37
C SER A 4 -5.95 -18.40 6.56
N LEU A 5 -6.75 -18.11 5.52
CA LEU A 5 -6.54 -16.99 4.61
C LEU A 5 -7.73 -16.03 4.70
N ILE A 6 -7.44 -14.73 4.86
CA ILE A 6 -8.45 -13.68 4.84
C ILE A 6 -8.36 -12.97 3.49
N HIS A 7 -9.44 -13.01 2.72
CA HIS A 7 -9.52 -12.35 1.43
C HIS A 7 -10.39 -11.09 1.52
N LEU A 8 -9.76 -9.93 1.30
CA LEU A 8 -10.44 -8.63 1.26
C LEU A 8 -10.50 -8.14 -0.19
N ARG A 9 -11.68 -7.70 -0.63
CA ARG A 9 -11.91 -7.18 -1.99
C ARG A 9 -12.30 -5.71 -1.95
N TYR A 10 -11.47 -4.86 -2.56
CA TYR A 10 -11.83 -3.47 -2.83
C TYR A 10 -12.63 -3.39 -4.13
N THR A 11 -13.87 -2.90 -4.07
CA THR A 11 -14.79 -2.81 -5.23
C THR A 11 -15.08 -1.39 -5.67
N GLN A 12 -14.59 -0.39 -4.95
CA GLN A 12 -14.86 1.03 -5.22
C GLN A 12 -13.86 1.60 -6.23
N ASN A 13 -14.15 2.79 -6.76
CA ASN A 13 -13.22 3.50 -7.64
C ASN A 13 -11.91 3.80 -6.90
N ALA A 14 -10.78 3.50 -7.55
CA ALA A 14 -9.44 3.67 -7.01
C ALA A 14 -8.93 5.13 -7.08
N THR A 15 -9.83 6.10 -7.20
CA THR A 15 -9.52 7.53 -7.31
C THR A 15 -9.77 8.29 -6.01
N ASP A 16 -10.47 7.69 -5.04
CA ASP A 16 -10.78 8.33 -3.76
C ASP A 16 -9.75 7.90 -2.69
N PRO A 17 -8.82 8.79 -2.31
CA PRO A 17 -7.76 8.45 -1.37
C PRO A 17 -8.30 8.18 0.04
N ILE A 18 -9.44 8.77 0.43
CA ILE A 18 -10.03 8.57 1.76
C ILE A 18 -10.55 7.14 1.88
N LYS A 19 -11.22 6.65 0.84
CA LYS A 19 -11.75 5.28 0.80
C LYS A 19 -10.66 4.23 0.71
N ILE A 20 -9.61 4.50 -0.07
CA ILE A 20 -8.44 3.63 -0.14
C ILE A 20 -7.78 3.57 1.24
N LEU A 21 -7.57 4.71 1.89
CA LEU A 21 -6.98 4.76 3.23
C LEU A 21 -7.83 3.99 4.25
N ALA A 22 -9.15 4.18 4.24
CA ALA A 22 -10.06 3.46 5.13
C ALA A 22 -9.98 1.94 4.90
N PHE A 23 -9.94 1.50 3.64
CA PHE A 23 -9.77 0.10 3.28
C PHE A 23 -8.41 -0.46 3.74
N LEU A 24 -7.31 0.26 3.54
CA LEU A 24 -5.99 -0.18 3.97
C LEU A 24 -5.88 -0.27 5.50
N LYS A 25 -6.47 0.68 6.22
CA LYS A 25 -6.56 0.62 7.69
C LYS A 25 -7.38 -0.59 8.14
N HIS A 26 -8.51 -0.86 7.50
CA HIS A 26 -9.31 -2.05 7.77
C HIS A 26 -8.54 -3.35 7.45
N ALA A 27 -7.76 -3.39 6.37
CA ALA A 27 -6.89 -4.54 6.08
C ALA A 27 -5.84 -4.77 7.18
N ARG A 28 -5.26 -3.70 7.74
CA ARG A 28 -4.28 -3.78 8.83
C ARG A 28 -4.88 -4.32 10.14
N THR A 29 -6.18 -4.19 10.39
CA THR A 29 -6.79 -4.74 11.63
C THR A 29 -6.73 -6.27 11.69
N TYR A 30 -6.54 -6.93 10.55
CA TYR A 30 -6.35 -8.38 10.47
C TYR A 30 -4.88 -8.83 10.60
N ASN A 31 -3.95 -7.88 10.72
CA ASN A 31 -2.53 -8.14 10.94
C ASN A 31 -1.94 -7.16 11.99
N PRO A 32 -2.48 -7.13 13.23
CA PRO A 32 -2.10 -6.14 14.23
C PRO A 32 -0.65 -6.28 14.69
N GLU A 33 -0.11 -7.51 14.72
CA GLU A 33 1.26 -7.80 15.16
C GLU A 33 2.29 -7.76 14.02
N MET A 34 1.87 -7.43 12.78
CA MET A 34 2.71 -7.48 11.57
C MET A 34 3.41 -8.83 11.30
N ASN A 35 2.95 -9.91 11.94
CA ASN A 35 3.53 -11.25 11.80
C ASN A 35 3.05 -11.98 10.53
N ALA A 36 1.94 -11.54 9.94
CA ALA A 36 1.42 -12.11 8.70
C ALA A 36 1.89 -11.32 7.47
N ARG A 37 2.04 -12.02 6.33
CA ARG A 37 2.31 -11.37 5.04
C ARG A 37 1.00 -10.96 4.39
N ILE A 38 0.86 -9.68 4.03
CA ILE A 38 -0.26 -9.18 3.25
C ILE A 38 0.13 -9.21 1.77
N VAL A 39 -0.72 -9.84 0.95
CA VAL A 39 -0.54 -9.90 -0.51
C VAL A 39 -1.55 -8.98 -1.19
N TYR A 40 -1.08 -7.94 -1.87
CA TYR A 40 -1.92 -7.05 -2.66
C TYR A 40 -1.98 -7.49 -4.12
N MET A 41 -3.19 -7.69 -4.65
CA MET A 41 -3.39 -8.14 -6.03
C MET A 41 -4.31 -7.19 -6.80
N CYS A 42 -3.97 -6.96 -8.07
CA CYS A 42 -4.81 -6.25 -9.03
C CYS A 42 -4.59 -6.84 -10.44
N ARG A 43 -5.43 -6.48 -11.42
CA ARG A 43 -5.41 -7.08 -12.78
C ARG A 43 -4.01 -7.14 -13.41
N ASN A 44 -3.23 -6.08 -13.30
CA ASN A 44 -1.88 -6.01 -13.86
C ASN A 44 -0.77 -6.20 -12.82
N GLY A 45 -1.11 -6.50 -11.56
CA GLY A 45 -0.17 -6.65 -10.45
C GLY A 45 0.71 -5.44 -10.13
N ALA A 46 0.47 -4.26 -10.70
CA ALA A 46 1.37 -3.12 -10.57
C ALA A 46 0.68 -1.83 -10.08
N THR A 47 -0.49 -1.49 -10.61
CA THR A 47 -1.09 -0.18 -10.36
C THR A 47 -1.67 -0.10 -8.97
N PHE A 48 -2.82 -0.73 -8.73
CA PHE A 48 -3.50 -0.65 -7.44
C PHE A 48 -2.76 -1.42 -6.34
N SER A 49 -2.18 -2.58 -6.67
CA SER A 49 -1.37 -3.34 -5.72
C SER A 49 -0.09 -2.61 -5.32
N GLY A 50 0.57 -1.93 -6.26
CA GLY A 50 1.72 -1.08 -5.97
C GLY A 50 1.35 0.13 -5.13
N LEU A 51 0.25 0.80 -5.46
CA LEU A 51 -0.29 1.91 -4.65
C LEU A 51 -0.60 1.46 -3.22
N ALA A 52 -1.30 0.33 -3.07
CA ALA A 52 -1.64 -0.25 -1.77
C ALA A 52 -0.39 -0.59 -0.96
N CYS A 53 0.59 -1.26 -1.59
CA CYS A 53 1.86 -1.64 -0.97
C CYS A 53 2.63 -0.42 -0.48
N VAL A 54 2.83 0.58 -1.34
CA VAL A 54 3.52 1.83 -0.98
C VAL A 54 2.77 2.56 0.12
N SER A 55 1.44 2.66 0.04
CA SER A 55 0.63 3.36 1.04
C SER A 55 0.73 2.70 2.41
N THR A 56 0.69 1.36 2.48
CA THR A 56 0.88 0.63 3.74
C THR A 56 2.26 0.88 4.34
N LEU A 57 3.32 0.81 3.53
CA LEU A 57 4.68 1.12 4.00
C LEU A 57 4.83 2.56 4.50
N LEU A 58 4.17 3.52 3.85
CA LEU A 58 4.15 4.91 4.29
C LEU A 58 3.37 5.07 5.62
N LEU A 59 2.26 4.35 5.79
CA LEU A 59 1.53 4.33 7.07
C LEU A 59 2.40 3.77 8.19
N ASP A 60 3.13 2.68 7.93
CA ASP A 60 4.05 2.10 8.93
C ASP A 60 5.18 3.08 9.30
N ARG A 61 5.69 3.84 8.33
CA ARG A 61 6.69 4.91 8.57
C ARG A 61 6.14 6.08 9.37
N VAL A 62 4.89 6.47 9.12
CA VAL A 62 4.22 7.53 9.90
C VAL A 62 4.00 7.08 11.34
N ASP A 63 3.56 5.83 11.54
CA ASP A 63 3.28 5.28 12.87
C ASP A 63 4.57 5.09 13.70
N ASN A 64 5.68 4.66 13.08
CA ASN A 64 6.93 4.34 13.79
C ASN A 64 7.97 5.47 13.81
N ASP A 65 8.17 6.17 12.70
CA ASP A 65 9.27 7.13 12.53
C ASP A 65 8.80 8.59 12.61
N GLN A 66 7.49 8.84 12.62
CA GLN A 66 6.86 10.17 12.48
C GLN A 66 7.40 10.96 11.27
N ARG A 67 7.89 10.26 10.24
CA ARG A 67 8.50 10.84 9.04
C ARG A 67 7.95 10.18 7.78
N LEU A 68 7.79 10.97 6.73
CA LEU A 68 7.25 10.52 5.44
C LEU A 68 8.26 10.79 4.32
N THR A 69 8.75 9.74 3.68
CA THR A 69 9.69 9.84 2.55
C THR A 69 9.13 9.15 1.31
N VAL A 70 8.11 9.77 0.71
CA VAL A 70 7.38 9.21 -0.45
C VAL A 70 8.32 8.81 -1.60
N PRO A 71 9.26 9.66 -2.07
CA PRO A 71 10.13 9.29 -3.19
C PRO A 71 11.01 8.08 -2.88
N LEU A 72 11.48 7.96 -1.63
CA LEU A 72 12.34 6.86 -1.20
C LEU A 72 11.58 5.53 -1.22
N VAL A 73 10.37 5.50 -0.64
CA VAL A 73 9.54 4.29 -0.61
C VAL A 73 9.11 3.88 -2.02
N VAL A 74 8.63 4.84 -2.83
CA VAL A 74 8.24 4.57 -4.22
C VAL A 74 9.43 4.07 -5.03
N GLY A 75 10.61 4.69 -4.88
CA GLY A 75 11.84 4.28 -5.53
C GLY A 75 12.23 2.84 -5.19
N ALA A 76 12.21 2.47 -3.92
CA ALA A 76 12.52 1.11 -3.47
C ALA A 76 11.53 0.06 -3.98
N ILE A 77 10.25 0.40 -4.13
CA ILE A 77 9.29 -0.54 -4.73
C ILE A 77 9.45 -0.63 -6.24
N LYS A 78 9.80 0.47 -6.91
CA LYS A 78 10.09 0.48 -8.35
C LYS A 78 11.30 -0.37 -8.75
N THR A 79 12.28 -0.54 -7.86
CA THR A 79 13.41 -1.47 -8.14
C THR A 79 12.97 -2.93 -8.18
N ILE A 80 11.87 -3.28 -7.51
CA ILE A 80 11.28 -4.64 -7.54
C ILE A 80 10.34 -4.77 -8.74
N ARG A 81 9.49 -3.76 -8.98
CA ARG A 81 8.54 -3.74 -10.09
C ARG A 81 8.41 -2.33 -10.66
N THR A 82 8.98 -2.12 -11.84
CA THR A 82 9.11 -0.79 -12.46
C THR A 82 7.79 -0.11 -12.79
N GLN A 83 6.71 -0.88 -13.01
CA GLN A 83 5.39 -0.33 -13.36
C GLN A 83 4.58 0.15 -12.14
N VAL A 84 5.11 0.04 -10.91
CA VAL A 84 4.45 0.54 -9.70
C VAL A 84 4.45 2.07 -9.70
N ILE A 85 3.28 2.68 -9.53
CA ILE A 85 3.06 4.14 -9.51
C ILE A 85 3.71 4.80 -10.75
N PRO A 86 3.07 4.68 -11.92
CA PRO A 86 3.64 5.15 -13.18
C PRO A 86 3.82 6.67 -13.20
N THR A 87 2.95 7.41 -12.52
CA THR A 87 2.99 8.87 -12.39
C THR A 87 3.39 9.25 -10.98
N VAL A 88 4.60 9.80 -10.82
CA VAL A 88 4.98 10.50 -9.59
C VAL A 88 4.71 11.98 -9.83
N VAL A 89 3.57 12.48 -9.36
CA VAL A 89 3.38 13.93 -9.22
C VAL A 89 4.07 14.30 -7.91
N ILE A 90 5.29 14.81 -8.00
CA ILE A 90 6.01 15.33 -6.84
C ILE A 90 5.29 16.62 -6.42
N ILE A 91 4.43 16.52 -5.41
CA ILE A 91 3.93 17.71 -4.72
C ILE A 91 5.00 18.07 -3.68
N ILE A 92 5.87 19.01 -4.05
CA ILE A 92 6.76 19.65 -3.07
C ILE A 92 5.85 20.55 -2.23
N LEU A 93 5.55 20.13 -1.00
CA LEU A 93 4.98 21.02 0.01
C LEU A 93 6.14 21.88 0.53
N THR A 94 6.39 23.01 -0.15
CA THR A 94 7.23 24.11 0.36
C THR A 94 6.49 24.92 1.39
#